data_AF-A0AAJ0DU67-F1
#
_entry.id   AF-A0AAJ0DU67-F1
#
_cell.length_a   1.000
_cell.length_b   1.000
_cell.length_c   1.000
_cell.angle_alpha   90.00
_cell.angle_beta   90.00
_cell.angle_gamma   90.00
#
_symmetry.space_group_name_H-M   'P 1'
#
loop_
_entity.id
_entity.type
_entity.pdbx_description
1 polymer ?
#
loop_
_entity_poly.entity_id
_entity_poly.type
_entity_poly.pdbx_seq_one_letter_code
_entity_poly.pdbx_strand_id
1 'polypeptide(L)'
;MSIQAIILHRMSILASCLVQVAAQDEYQWSSYRPLEYATPVSAAMDASTHARPYSELSTILESRSTTTWDAPGVTPTDQGVTFGNAALSSLWAPIPVLSPPFTTTISPTPIPSTELIKPPPLPLPPTPDTTLNGTLKFPKTFQWGFAGAALQIEGAIQNEGRGPSIWENRFRGNYSSSGRAGGGPPGIAAMNYYLYKQDIARLAAVGVQSYSFSISWSRIVPFGVRGSPINKEGIDHYNDVIDTVLAYGMKPVVTLHHFDTPAYFQSNTSFLSFDHPEFVDGFLYYAQTILAHYSDRVGTWYTFNEPTIEAAITGAWQPSRFVLEAHAKIVRWYRDVIQGDALWSIKFDLSGTGFALPLDPGNASDIAASIRRNEFTIGYFARPLFLGENVPQSLIDTVGDRVPSYTAEELELFNGTADFFAFDIYTASYHSEPEGGFEACAADAEHPLYPECTVTTTSRGGWEANFHGNVDRPAVPAEHVRAILGFLHATYPTKGGITIAEFGLPAFIASNMSVHHIRSDLAQSEFYVPFLNEVLNAINFDGVHVKGLYGWAYLDNWEWGQYDDKYGVQGYNQTTQERFYKRAIFDYAGFVQEHMES
;
A
#
# COMPACT_ATOMS: atom_id res chain seq x y z
N MET A 1 11.65 -60.93 -20.14
CA MET A 1 12.85 -60.79 -19.28
C MET A 1 12.37 -60.76 -17.85
N SER A 2 12.87 -61.67 -17.00
CA SER A 2 12.34 -61.91 -15.65
C SER A 2 12.73 -60.79 -14.67
N ILE A 3 11.97 -60.66 -13.58
CA ILE A 3 12.17 -59.72 -12.47
C ILE A 3 13.60 -59.75 -11.90
N GLN A 4 14.35 -60.84 -12.10
CA GLN A 4 15.78 -60.93 -11.76
C GLN A 4 16.68 -59.99 -12.58
N ALA A 5 16.34 -59.65 -13.83
CA ALA A 5 17.13 -58.75 -14.67
C ALA A 5 17.01 -57.27 -14.24
N ILE A 6 15.87 -56.88 -13.65
CA ILE A 6 15.63 -55.51 -13.17
C ILE A 6 16.33 -55.27 -11.82
N ILE A 7 16.43 -56.30 -10.97
CA ILE A 7 17.13 -56.20 -9.68
C ILE A 7 18.65 -56.12 -9.88
N LEU A 8 19.21 -56.87 -10.83
CA LEU A 8 20.65 -56.79 -11.14
C LEU A 8 21.05 -55.45 -11.79
N HIS A 9 20.19 -54.83 -12.59
CA HIS A 9 20.46 -53.50 -13.18
C HIS A 9 20.35 -52.36 -12.15
N ARG A 10 19.48 -52.50 -11.13
CA ARG A 10 19.42 -51.54 -10.01
C ARG A 10 20.54 -51.72 -8.99
N MET A 11 21.07 -52.93 -8.81
CA MET A 11 22.25 -53.16 -7.95
C MET A 11 23.56 -52.68 -8.59
N SER A 12 23.69 -52.65 -9.93
CA SER A 12 24.89 -52.10 -10.58
C SER A 12 24.97 -50.56 -10.55
N ILE A 13 23.82 -49.86 -10.47
CA ILE A 13 23.79 -48.39 -10.38
C ILE A 13 24.05 -47.90 -8.94
N LEU A 14 23.71 -48.71 -7.93
CA LEU A 14 24.05 -48.43 -6.53
C LEU A 14 25.54 -48.69 -6.20
N ALA A 15 26.27 -49.44 -7.03
CA ALA A 15 27.70 -49.68 -6.84
C ALA A 15 28.59 -48.52 -7.31
N SER A 16 28.06 -47.55 -8.06
CA SER A 16 28.81 -46.41 -8.62
C SER A 16 28.69 -45.10 -7.82
N CYS A 17 27.98 -45.09 -6.69
CA CYS A 17 27.92 -43.94 -5.77
C CYS A 17 28.53 -44.24 -4.39
N LEU A 18 29.50 -45.15 -4.32
CA LEU A 18 30.44 -45.15 -3.20
C LEU A 18 31.44 -44.02 -3.45
N VAL A 19 31.13 -42.83 -2.94
CA VAL A 19 32.12 -41.79 -2.71
C VAL A 19 33.14 -42.38 -1.74
N GLN A 20 34.24 -42.91 -2.25
CA GLN A 20 35.42 -43.18 -1.44
C GLN A 20 35.95 -41.83 -0.98
N VAL A 21 35.50 -41.38 0.19
CA VAL A 21 36.19 -40.33 0.93
C VAL A 21 37.48 -40.97 1.41
N ALA A 22 38.57 -40.73 0.68
CA ALA A 22 39.91 -41.06 1.16
C ALA A 22 40.05 -40.50 2.58
N ALA A 23 40.59 -41.30 3.50
CA ALA A 23 40.92 -40.79 4.83
C ALA A 23 41.87 -39.60 4.62
N GLN A 24 41.37 -38.39 4.87
CA GLN A 24 42.23 -37.21 4.86
C GLN A 24 43.11 -37.32 6.12
N ASP A 25 44.42 -37.40 5.92
CA ASP A 25 45.40 -37.42 7.01
C ASP A 25 45.42 -36.09 7.81
N GLU A 26 44.81 -35.03 7.26
CA GLU A 26 44.60 -33.74 7.90
C GLU A 26 43.14 -33.26 7.72
N TYR A 27 42.51 -32.80 8.79
CA TYR A 27 41.14 -32.26 8.73
C TYR A 27 41.09 -30.99 7.87
N GLN A 28 40.30 -31.02 6.78
CA GLN A 28 39.98 -29.85 5.99
C GLN A 28 38.58 -29.32 6.30
N TRP A 29 38.48 -28.03 6.58
CA TRP A 29 37.19 -27.36 6.67
C TRP A 29 36.48 -27.42 5.31
N SER A 30 35.16 -27.65 5.33
CA SER A 30 34.35 -27.45 4.13
C SER A 30 34.47 -26.00 3.67
N SER A 31 34.50 -25.78 2.35
CA SER A 31 34.44 -24.43 1.80
C SER A 31 33.10 -23.79 2.18
N TYR A 32 33.13 -22.64 2.84
CA TYR A 32 31.94 -21.83 3.07
C TYR A 32 31.47 -21.23 1.74
N ARG A 33 30.16 -20.97 1.64
CA ARG A 33 29.61 -20.23 0.50
C ARG A 33 30.22 -18.82 0.48
N PRO A 34 30.52 -18.26 -0.70
CA PRO A 34 30.93 -16.88 -0.80
C PRO A 34 29.81 -15.96 -0.31
N LEU A 35 30.18 -14.81 0.26
CA LEU A 35 29.22 -13.78 0.61
C LEU A 35 28.65 -13.17 -0.66
N GLU A 36 27.33 -13.09 -0.74
CA GLU A 36 26.63 -12.37 -1.79
C GLU A 36 26.21 -11.00 -1.28
N TYR A 37 26.23 -10.02 -2.18
CA TYR A 37 25.84 -8.65 -1.88
C TYR A 37 24.57 -8.30 -2.66
N ALA A 38 23.73 -7.44 -2.07
CA ALA A 38 22.61 -6.86 -2.76
C ALA A 38 23.09 -6.04 -3.96
N THR A 39 22.30 -6.04 -5.03
CA THR A 39 22.61 -5.26 -6.24
C THR A 39 21.86 -3.94 -6.15
N PRO A 40 22.56 -2.79 -6.11
CA PRO A 40 21.91 -1.49 -6.03
C PRO A 40 21.20 -1.15 -7.35
N VAL A 41 20.22 -0.25 -7.27
CA VAL A 41 19.60 0.35 -8.46
C VAL A 41 20.67 1.09 -9.26
N SER A 42 20.66 0.91 -10.57
CA SER A 42 21.48 1.74 -11.47
C SER A 42 20.88 3.14 -11.54
N ALA A 43 21.70 4.17 -11.31
CA ALA A 43 21.28 5.55 -11.54
C ALA A 43 20.73 5.71 -12.97
N ALA A 44 19.53 6.28 -13.10
CA ALA A 44 18.93 6.53 -14.40
C ALA A 44 19.79 7.56 -15.15
N MET A 45 20.10 7.30 -16.43
CA MET A 45 20.87 8.23 -17.26
C MET A 45 20.02 9.42 -17.73
N ASP A 46 18.69 9.25 -17.83
CA ASP A 46 17.71 10.28 -18.16
C ASP A 46 16.41 10.05 -17.37
N ALA A 47 15.87 11.08 -16.73
CA ALA A 47 14.56 11.02 -16.08
C ALA A 47 13.45 11.23 -17.12
N SER A 48 12.47 10.32 -17.17
CA SER A 48 11.29 10.50 -18.03
C SER A 48 10.43 11.64 -17.52
N THR A 49 10.00 12.53 -18.42
CA THR A 49 9.04 13.58 -18.10
C THR A 49 7.62 13.16 -18.48
N HIS A 50 6.66 13.36 -17.59
CA HIS A 50 5.27 12.91 -17.77
C HIS A 50 4.29 14.04 -18.10
N ALA A 51 4.70 15.29 -17.92
CA ALA A 51 3.89 16.47 -18.19
C ALA A 51 4.78 17.70 -18.44
N ARG A 52 4.15 18.81 -18.80
CA ARG A 52 4.80 20.13 -18.91
C ARG A 52 5.39 20.55 -17.55
N PRO A 53 6.49 21.32 -17.53
CA PRO A 53 7.12 21.74 -16.28
C PRO A 53 6.22 22.71 -15.49
N TYR A 54 6.46 22.81 -14.18
CA TYR A 54 5.72 23.71 -13.28
C TYR A 54 5.73 25.18 -13.74
N SER A 55 6.80 25.66 -14.37
CA SER A 55 6.87 27.03 -14.91
C SER A 55 5.77 27.34 -15.92
N GLU A 56 5.25 26.33 -16.61
CA GLU A 56 4.10 26.45 -17.50
C GLU A 56 2.79 26.14 -16.76
N LEU A 57 2.75 25.03 -16.00
CA LEU A 57 1.54 24.60 -15.30
C LEU A 57 1.07 25.57 -14.19
N SER A 58 1.97 26.35 -13.62
CA SER A 58 1.61 27.42 -12.66
C SER A 58 0.72 28.50 -13.28
N THR A 59 0.84 28.74 -14.60
CA THR A 59 0.09 29.80 -15.30
C THR A 59 -1.36 29.44 -15.60
N ILE A 60 -1.70 28.14 -15.56
CA ILE A 60 -3.06 27.64 -15.79
C ILE A 60 -3.88 27.47 -14.50
N LEU A 61 -3.22 27.53 -13.34
CA LEU A 61 -3.91 27.47 -12.06
C LEU A 61 -4.68 28.78 -11.82
N GLU A 62 -5.81 28.67 -11.13
CA GLU A 62 -6.41 29.85 -10.53
C GLU A 62 -5.40 30.54 -9.59
N SER A 63 -5.52 31.86 -9.43
CA SER A 63 -4.60 32.62 -8.56
C SER A 63 -4.64 32.09 -7.14
N ARG A 64 -3.49 31.64 -6.61
CA ARG A 64 -3.32 31.10 -5.26
C ARG A 64 -2.24 31.88 -4.53
N SER A 65 -2.50 32.24 -3.27
CA SER A 65 -1.44 32.75 -2.40
C SER A 65 -0.59 31.61 -1.88
N THR A 66 0.70 31.85 -1.71
CA THR A 66 1.65 30.92 -1.09
C THR A 66 2.28 31.63 0.10
N THR A 67 2.41 30.94 1.23
CA THR A 67 2.97 31.50 2.46
C THR A 67 3.75 30.44 3.24
N THR A 68 4.45 30.91 4.27
CA THR A 68 5.01 30.10 5.35
C THR A 68 4.32 30.50 6.65
N TRP A 69 4.32 29.61 7.64
CA TRP A 69 3.82 29.90 8.98
C TRP A 69 4.96 29.81 9.99
N ASP A 70 4.77 30.49 11.11
CA ASP A 70 5.74 30.49 12.20
C ASP A 70 5.90 29.07 12.78
N ALA A 71 7.11 28.79 13.27
CA ALA A 71 7.39 27.52 13.91
C ALA A 71 6.48 27.27 15.14
N PRO A 72 6.20 26.00 15.49
CA PRO A 72 5.41 25.67 16.67
C PRO A 72 5.96 26.34 17.94
N GLY A 73 5.06 26.90 18.75
CA GLY A 73 5.40 27.57 20.01
C GLY A 73 5.73 29.06 19.91
N VAL A 74 5.80 29.64 18.70
CA VAL A 74 5.86 31.09 18.51
C VAL A 74 4.50 31.72 18.79
N THR A 75 4.47 32.78 19.61
CA THR A 75 3.24 33.52 19.92
C THR A 75 2.75 34.30 18.69
N PRO A 76 1.56 34.01 18.14
CA PRO A 76 1.06 34.70 16.95
C PRO A 76 0.73 36.18 17.22
N THR A 77 1.06 37.06 16.27
CA THR A 77 0.81 38.51 16.35
C THR A 77 -0.32 38.99 15.43
N ASP A 78 -0.92 38.09 14.67
CA ASP A 78 -1.86 38.35 13.57
C ASP A 78 -3.31 37.94 13.90
N GLN A 79 -3.75 38.29 15.12
CA GLN A 79 -5.12 38.00 15.58
C GLN A 79 -6.16 38.55 14.60
N GLY A 80 -7.14 37.71 14.23
CA GLY A 80 -8.21 38.06 13.29
C GLY A 80 -7.87 37.88 11.80
N VAL A 81 -6.63 37.49 11.45
CA VAL A 81 -6.28 37.10 10.07
C VAL A 81 -6.79 35.68 9.81
N THR A 82 -7.70 35.52 8.84
CA THR A 82 -8.45 34.27 8.57
C THR A 82 -7.57 33.03 8.42
N PHE A 83 -6.41 33.16 7.77
CA PHE A 83 -5.46 32.06 7.53
C PHE A 83 -4.07 32.34 8.13
N GLY A 84 -4.00 33.21 9.14
CA GLY A 84 -2.76 33.61 9.80
C GLY A 84 -2.21 32.56 10.79
N ASN A 85 -1.09 32.89 11.41
CA ASN A 85 -0.44 32.12 12.48
C ASN A 85 -1.38 31.88 13.66
N ALA A 86 -2.19 32.89 14.04
CA ALA A 86 -3.19 32.74 15.10
C ALA A 86 -4.25 31.69 14.75
N ALA A 87 -4.71 31.66 13.50
CA ALA A 87 -5.70 30.69 13.03
C ALA A 87 -5.13 29.27 12.98
N LEU A 88 -3.94 29.10 12.40
CA LEU A 88 -3.27 27.79 12.35
C LEU A 88 -2.95 27.25 13.75
N SER A 89 -2.43 28.09 14.65
CA SER A 89 -2.18 27.72 16.05
C SER A 89 -3.46 27.27 16.76
N SER A 90 -4.59 27.90 16.43
CA SER A 90 -5.88 27.56 17.04
C SER A 90 -6.39 26.17 16.60
N LEU A 91 -6.07 25.73 15.39
CA LEU A 91 -6.38 24.37 14.93
C LEU A 91 -5.63 23.31 15.76
N TRP A 92 -4.39 23.61 16.16
CA TRP A 92 -3.56 22.72 16.94
C TRP A 92 -3.76 22.81 18.46
N ALA A 93 -4.29 23.92 18.97
CA ALA A 93 -4.47 24.18 20.39
C ALA A 93 -5.11 23.03 21.21
N PRO A 94 -6.09 22.25 20.72
CA PRO A 94 -6.69 21.16 21.49
C PRO A 94 -5.93 19.83 21.40
N ILE A 95 -4.83 19.75 20.65
CA ILE A 95 -4.13 18.49 20.34
C ILE A 95 -2.74 18.53 20.97
N PRO A 96 -2.41 17.61 21.90
CA PRO A 96 -1.05 17.51 22.40
C PRO A 96 -0.13 16.93 21.32
N VAL A 97 0.99 17.61 21.07
CA VAL A 97 1.98 17.24 20.05
C VAL A 97 3.34 17.01 20.72
N LEU A 98 4.01 15.92 20.34
CA LEU A 98 5.39 15.66 20.75
C LEU A 98 6.34 16.40 19.83
N SER A 99 7.32 17.10 20.40
CA SER A 99 8.38 17.73 19.62
C SER A 99 9.29 16.66 18.97
N PRO A 100 9.59 16.77 17.67
CA PRO A 100 10.51 15.84 17.02
C PRO A 100 11.93 15.97 17.60
N PRO A 101 12.73 14.87 17.60
CA PRO A 101 14.10 14.87 18.13
C PRO A 101 15.07 15.76 17.36
N PHE A 102 14.72 16.13 16.12
CA PHE A 102 15.43 17.07 15.26
C PHE A 102 14.43 17.68 14.27
N THR A 103 14.74 18.88 13.77
CA THR A 103 13.83 19.68 12.92
C THR A 103 14.50 20.11 11.61
N THR A 104 15.48 19.35 11.14
CA THR A 104 16.23 19.66 9.91
C THR A 104 16.42 18.38 9.12
N THR A 105 16.22 18.46 7.80
CA THR A 105 16.49 17.35 6.89
C THR A 105 17.93 16.90 6.99
N ILE A 106 18.12 15.60 7.23
CA ILE A 106 19.42 14.97 7.42
C ILE A 106 19.96 14.51 6.06
N SER A 107 21.24 14.82 5.81
CA SER A 107 21.94 14.28 4.64
C SER A 107 22.17 12.77 4.80
N PRO A 108 22.02 11.97 3.73
CA PRO A 108 22.21 10.53 3.82
C PRO A 108 23.66 10.20 4.14
N THR A 109 23.88 9.23 5.02
CA THR A 109 25.19 8.66 5.32
C THR A 109 25.47 7.44 4.43
N PRO A 110 26.73 7.18 4.07
CA PRO A 110 27.09 6.00 3.29
C PRO A 110 26.70 4.70 4.01
N ILE A 111 26.07 3.79 3.27
CA ILE A 111 25.64 2.50 3.79
C ILE A 111 26.85 1.55 3.84
N PRO A 112 27.20 0.98 5.00
CA PRO A 112 28.30 0.04 5.09
C PRO A 112 28.09 -1.18 4.18
N SER A 113 29.13 -1.63 3.47
CA SER A 113 29.02 -2.82 2.60
C SER A 113 28.63 -4.08 3.37
N THR A 114 28.93 -4.13 4.67
CA THR A 114 28.50 -5.20 5.58
C THR A 114 26.99 -5.25 5.79
N GLU A 115 26.28 -4.13 5.63
CA GLU A 115 24.81 -4.12 5.66
C GLU A 115 24.18 -4.61 4.37
N LEU A 116 24.95 -4.66 3.27
CA LEU A 116 24.47 -5.10 1.95
C LEU A 116 24.72 -6.60 1.71
N ILE A 117 25.32 -7.31 2.68
CA ILE A 117 25.49 -8.76 2.61
C ILE A 117 24.10 -9.40 2.71
N LYS A 118 23.76 -10.24 1.73
CA LYS A 118 22.51 -11.00 1.73
C LYS A 118 22.49 -11.98 2.91
N PRO A 119 21.32 -12.22 3.53
CA PRO A 119 21.20 -13.23 4.58
C PRO A 119 21.48 -14.64 4.03
N PRO A 120 21.74 -15.64 4.90
CA PRO A 120 21.80 -17.02 4.48
C PRO A 120 20.52 -17.44 3.75
N PRO A 121 20.58 -18.41 2.82
CA PRO A 121 19.40 -18.89 2.08
C PRO A 121 18.23 -19.24 3.00
N LEU A 122 17.01 -19.06 2.49
CA LEU A 122 15.81 -19.51 3.18
C LEU A 122 15.89 -21.02 3.46
N PRO A 123 15.36 -21.49 4.61
CA PRO A 123 15.24 -22.91 4.87
C PRO A 123 14.28 -23.62 3.90
N LEU A 124 13.25 -22.91 3.43
CA LEU A 124 12.16 -23.41 2.58
C LEU A 124 11.89 -22.46 1.38
N PRO A 125 12.85 -22.27 0.45
CA PRO A 125 12.59 -21.47 -0.75
C PRO A 125 11.66 -22.23 -1.72
N PRO A 126 10.98 -21.55 -2.65
CA PRO A 126 10.31 -22.19 -3.77
C PRO A 126 11.28 -23.14 -4.48
N THR A 127 10.83 -24.37 -4.74
CA THR A 127 11.65 -25.34 -5.45
C THR A 127 11.88 -24.87 -6.88
N PRO A 128 13.08 -25.02 -7.47
CA PRO A 128 13.35 -24.56 -8.83
C PRO A 128 12.32 -25.02 -9.88
N ASP A 129 11.73 -26.20 -9.71
CA ASP A 129 10.69 -26.71 -10.62
C ASP A 129 9.43 -25.81 -10.70
N THR A 130 9.07 -25.07 -9.64
CA THR A 130 7.90 -24.18 -9.66
C THR A 130 8.13 -22.91 -10.47
N THR A 131 9.39 -22.50 -10.65
CA THR A 131 9.77 -21.38 -11.53
C THR A 131 10.32 -21.85 -12.88
N LEU A 132 10.09 -23.13 -13.23
CA LEU A 132 10.67 -23.81 -14.39
C LEU A 132 12.19 -23.62 -14.50
N ASN A 133 12.91 -23.82 -13.38
CA ASN A 133 14.35 -23.60 -13.24
C ASN A 133 14.75 -22.14 -13.59
N GLY A 134 13.96 -21.17 -13.14
CA GLY A 134 14.20 -19.74 -13.31
C GLY A 134 13.88 -19.20 -14.71
N THR A 135 13.21 -19.96 -15.57
CA THR A 135 12.84 -19.50 -16.92
C THR A 135 11.61 -18.59 -16.92
N LEU A 136 10.75 -18.66 -15.90
CA LEU A 136 9.61 -17.74 -15.77
C LEU A 136 10.10 -16.34 -15.47
N LYS A 137 9.53 -15.32 -16.13
CA LYS A 137 9.97 -13.92 -15.94
C LYS A 137 8.80 -12.95 -15.71
N PHE A 138 9.06 -11.92 -14.93
CA PHE A 138 8.29 -10.68 -14.89
C PHE A 138 8.64 -9.83 -16.11
N PRO A 139 7.66 -9.17 -16.75
CA PRO A 139 7.92 -8.35 -17.92
C PRO A 139 8.86 -7.19 -17.59
N LYS A 140 9.64 -6.70 -18.56
CA LYS A 140 10.53 -5.53 -18.35
C LYS A 140 9.84 -4.29 -17.79
N THR A 141 8.55 -4.14 -18.08
CA THR A 141 7.71 -3.03 -17.63
C THR A 141 7.15 -3.22 -16.23
N PHE A 142 7.37 -4.39 -15.60
CA PHE A 142 6.88 -4.71 -14.27
C PHE A 142 7.44 -3.74 -13.24
N GLN A 143 6.55 -3.08 -12.50
CA GLN A 143 6.92 -2.13 -11.47
C GLN A 143 6.90 -2.80 -10.11
N TRP A 144 7.95 -2.62 -9.32
CA TRP A 144 7.97 -3.14 -7.97
C TRP A 144 8.70 -2.23 -7.00
N GLY A 145 8.30 -2.31 -5.74
CA GLY A 145 8.96 -1.57 -4.68
C GLY A 145 8.26 -1.76 -3.35
N PHE A 146 8.31 -0.72 -2.53
CA PHE A 146 7.66 -0.72 -1.22
C PHE A 146 6.90 0.59 -1.02
N ALA A 147 5.84 0.51 -0.22
CA ALA A 147 4.93 1.60 0.07
C ALA A 147 5.11 2.14 1.50
N GLY A 148 4.75 3.40 1.68
CA GLY A 148 4.51 4.04 2.97
C GLY A 148 3.49 5.18 2.82
N ALA A 149 3.00 5.70 3.93
CA ALA A 149 1.98 6.74 3.97
C ALA A 149 2.42 7.89 4.87
N ALA A 150 2.21 9.13 4.42
CA ALA A 150 2.69 10.36 5.06
C ALA A 150 2.49 10.36 6.58
N LEU A 151 1.25 10.22 7.05
CA LEU A 151 0.96 10.25 8.48
C LEU A 151 1.61 9.09 9.27
N GLN A 152 1.82 7.94 8.63
CA GLN A 152 2.39 6.75 9.27
C GLN A 152 3.91 6.79 9.40
N ILE A 153 4.60 7.49 8.49
CA ILE A 153 6.08 7.49 8.38
C ILE A 153 6.72 8.84 8.74
N GLU A 154 6.08 9.96 8.41
CA GLU A 154 6.74 11.28 8.37
C GLU A 154 7.12 11.79 9.75
N GLY A 155 6.17 11.77 10.69
CA GLY A 155 6.29 12.55 11.92
C GLY A 155 6.23 14.05 11.65
N ALA A 156 6.77 14.86 12.55
CA ALA A 156 6.85 16.32 12.40
C ALA A 156 5.49 16.96 12.07
N ILE A 157 4.44 16.47 12.74
CA ILE A 157 3.04 16.71 12.35
C ILE A 157 2.58 18.17 12.47
N GLN A 158 3.29 19.00 13.24
CA GLN A 158 3.00 20.43 13.44
C GLN A 158 4.08 21.34 12.81
N ASN A 159 5.16 20.77 12.28
CA ASN A 159 6.26 21.56 11.73
C ASN A 159 5.89 22.16 10.37
N GLU A 160 6.56 23.27 10.04
CA GLU A 160 6.57 23.86 8.70
C GLU A 160 5.16 24.06 8.13
N GLY A 161 4.28 24.66 8.93
CA GLY A 161 2.94 25.09 8.50
C GLY A 161 1.88 23.99 8.32
N ARG A 162 2.17 22.71 8.62
CA ARG A 162 1.15 21.64 8.51
C ARG A 162 -0.04 21.87 9.45
N GLY A 163 -1.26 21.74 8.93
CA GLY A 163 -2.50 21.68 9.72
C GLY A 163 -2.82 20.27 10.24
N PRO A 164 -3.67 20.11 11.26
CA PRO A 164 -4.07 18.79 11.75
C PRO A 164 -5.00 18.09 10.75
N SER A 165 -4.95 16.75 10.72
CA SER A 165 -5.93 15.91 10.03
C SER A 165 -7.01 15.43 11.01
N ILE A 166 -8.01 14.72 10.48
CA ILE A 166 -9.05 14.06 11.26
C ILE A 166 -8.47 13.07 12.28
N TRP A 167 -7.28 12.49 12.04
CA TRP A 167 -6.67 11.53 12.97
C TRP A 167 -6.15 12.18 14.23
N GLU A 168 -5.36 13.26 14.11
CA GLU A 168 -4.89 14.00 15.29
C GLU A 168 -6.08 14.57 16.09
N ASN A 169 -7.12 15.02 15.38
CA ASN A 169 -8.34 15.54 16.00
C ASN A 169 -9.21 14.46 16.66
N ARG A 170 -9.23 13.22 16.12
CA ARG A 170 -9.97 12.08 16.68
C ARG A 170 -9.31 11.57 17.95
N PHE A 171 -7.98 11.43 17.94
CA PHE A 171 -7.26 10.89 19.09
C PHE A 171 -7.06 11.91 20.21
N ARG A 172 -6.85 13.20 19.89
CA ARG A 172 -6.58 14.29 20.86
C ARG A 172 -5.60 13.91 21.98
N GLY A 173 -4.56 13.14 21.66
CA GLY A 173 -3.58 12.67 22.65
C GLY A 173 -3.89 11.35 23.34
N ASN A 174 -5.13 10.85 23.24
CA ASN A 174 -5.55 9.62 23.89
C ASN A 174 -5.41 8.41 22.97
N TYR A 175 -4.16 8.06 22.65
CA TYR A 175 -3.87 6.93 21.76
C TYR A 175 -4.01 5.57 22.47
N SER A 176 -3.90 5.55 23.80
CA SER A 176 -4.04 4.35 24.64
C SER A 176 -5.48 3.86 24.80
N SER A 177 -6.49 4.73 24.65
CA SER A 177 -7.91 4.33 24.75
C SER A 177 -8.38 3.46 23.59
N SER A 178 -7.57 3.34 22.53
CA SER A 178 -7.81 2.38 21.44
C SER A 178 -7.69 0.92 21.88
N GLY A 179 -7.17 0.65 23.08
CA GLY A 179 -6.98 -0.70 23.61
C GLY A 179 -5.83 -1.48 22.97
N ARG A 180 -5.07 -0.86 22.05
CA ARG A 180 -3.94 -1.48 21.36
C ARG A 180 -2.65 -1.32 22.18
N ALA A 181 -1.89 -2.41 22.34
CA ALA A 181 -0.54 -2.35 22.88
C ALA A 181 0.37 -1.49 21.98
N GLY A 182 1.40 -0.86 22.56
CA GLY A 182 2.31 0.01 21.79
C GLY A 182 1.71 1.35 21.34
N GLY A 183 0.62 1.79 21.96
CA GLY A 183 -0.10 3.01 21.59
C GLY A 183 0.73 4.29 21.70
N GLY A 184 0.60 5.20 20.72
CA GLY A 184 1.30 6.48 20.73
C GLY A 184 0.89 7.43 19.59
N PRO A 185 1.21 8.74 19.68
CA PRO A 185 0.91 9.71 18.63
C PRO A 185 1.73 9.49 17.36
N PRO A 186 1.23 9.93 16.19
CA PRO A 186 2.01 9.97 14.94
C PRO A 186 3.07 11.09 14.94
N GLY A 187 3.20 11.89 16.01
CA GLY A 187 4.03 13.10 16.02
C GLY A 187 5.52 12.87 15.75
N ILE A 188 6.03 11.69 16.11
CA ILE A 188 7.41 11.27 15.82
C ILE A 188 7.43 10.26 14.67
N ALA A 189 6.54 9.27 14.68
CA ALA A 189 6.48 8.19 13.70
C ALA A 189 7.88 7.55 13.49
N ALA A 190 8.35 7.50 12.24
CA ALA A 190 9.70 7.09 11.89
C ALA A 190 10.59 8.27 11.48
N MET A 191 10.15 9.52 11.69
CA MET A 191 10.87 10.75 11.31
C MET A 191 11.26 10.80 9.82
N ASN A 192 10.53 10.12 8.93
CA ASN A 192 10.81 10.13 7.49
C ASN A 192 10.80 11.56 6.93
N TYR A 193 10.03 12.49 7.51
CA TYR A 193 10.00 13.90 7.09
C TYR A 193 11.40 14.53 6.99
N TYR A 194 12.29 14.18 7.90
CA TYR A 194 13.67 14.66 7.92
C TYR A 194 14.70 13.58 7.57
N LEU A 195 14.30 12.31 7.37
CA LEU A 195 15.18 11.17 7.06
C LEU A 195 14.90 10.51 5.71
N TYR A 196 13.98 11.01 4.90
CA TYR A 196 13.61 10.41 3.62
C TYR A 196 14.82 10.21 2.68
N LYS A 197 15.81 11.11 2.71
CA LYS A 197 17.04 10.94 1.91
C LYS A 197 17.82 9.69 2.29
N GLN A 198 17.89 9.38 3.59
CA GLN A 198 18.50 8.15 4.08
C GLN A 198 17.67 6.92 3.72
N ASP A 199 16.34 7.01 3.88
CA ASP A 199 15.43 5.90 3.61
C ASP A 199 15.46 5.51 2.12
N ILE A 200 15.40 6.50 1.21
CA ILE A 200 15.51 6.30 -0.25
C ILE A 200 16.89 5.71 -0.61
N ALA A 201 17.98 6.27 -0.08
CA ALA A 201 19.33 5.76 -0.34
C ALA A 201 19.47 4.28 0.04
N ARG A 202 18.85 3.87 1.16
CA ARG A 202 18.86 2.49 1.65
C ARG A 202 18.08 1.54 0.73
N LEU A 203 16.87 1.94 0.33
CA LEU A 203 16.07 1.15 -0.61
C LEU A 203 16.79 0.99 -1.97
N ALA A 204 17.37 2.07 -2.49
CA ALA A 204 18.14 2.03 -3.73
C ALA A 204 19.37 1.11 -3.62
N ALA A 205 20.06 1.10 -2.47
CA ALA A 205 21.26 0.29 -2.27
C ALA A 205 21.01 -1.23 -2.30
N VAL A 206 19.77 -1.66 -2.06
CA VAL A 206 19.36 -3.08 -2.16
C VAL A 206 18.53 -3.38 -3.42
N GLY A 207 18.41 -2.39 -4.33
CA GLY A 207 17.88 -2.60 -5.67
C GLY A 207 16.37 -2.37 -5.83
N VAL A 208 15.71 -1.76 -4.84
CA VAL A 208 14.28 -1.41 -4.91
C VAL A 208 14.03 -0.36 -5.99
N GLN A 209 13.17 -0.63 -6.97
CA GLN A 209 13.02 0.23 -8.15
C GLN A 209 12.04 1.38 -7.98
N SER A 210 11.06 1.27 -7.08
CA SER A 210 10.02 2.28 -6.89
C SER A 210 9.82 2.65 -5.42
N TYR A 211 9.57 3.93 -5.17
CA TYR A 211 9.23 4.47 -3.86
C TYR A 211 7.78 4.95 -3.90
N SER A 212 6.87 4.18 -3.28
CA SER A 212 5.45 4.54 -3.19
C SER A 212 5.19 5.30 -1.89
N PHE A 213 4.65 6.52 -1.99
CA PHE A 213 4.38 7.38 -0.85
C PHE A 213 3.08 8.17 -1.04
N SER A 214 2.49 8.66 0.05
CA SER A 214 1.40 9.64 -0.04
C SER A 214 1.89 11.05 0.27
N ILE A 215 1.16 12.04 -0.23
CA ILE A 215 1.37 13.46 0.11
C ILE A 215 0.35 13.85 1.18
N SER A 216 0.78 14.50 2.25
CA SER A 216 -0.12 14.93 3.30
C SER A 216 -0.90 16.18 2.88
N TRP A 217 -2.23 16.04 2.75
CA TRP A 217 -3.09 17.14 2.31
C TRP A 217 -2.94 18.36 3.20
N SER A 218 -3.05 18.18 4.51
CA SER A 218 -2.91 19.28 5.46
C SER A 218 -1.50 19.87 5.55
N ARG A 219 -0.49 19.26 4.91
CA ARG A 219 0.83 19.87 4.76
C ARG A 219 0.89 20.81 3.56
N ILE A 220 0.15 20.54 2.48
CA ILE A 220 0.09 21.40 1.29
C ILE A 220 -0.93 22.53 1.46
N VAL A 221 -2.12 22.20 1.98
CA VAL A 221 -3.24 23.14 2.20
C VAL A 221 -3.64 23.03 3.68
N PRO A 222 -3.02 23.80 4.59
CA PRO A 222 -3.17 23.61 6.04
C PRO A 222 -4.61 23.73 6.56
N PHE A 223 -5.42 24.57 5.91
CA PHE A 223 -6.83 24.76 6.27
C PHE A 223 -7.78 23.84 5.48
N GLY A 224 -7.27 23.04 4.54
CA GLY A 224 -8.03 22.09 3.72
C GLY A 224 -8.93 22.71 2.64
N VAL A 225 -9.35 23.96 2.79
CA VAL A 225 -10.38 24.60 1.95
C VAL A 225 -9.82 25.32 0.72
N ARG A 226 -10.62 25.35 -0.35
CA ARG A 226 -10.33 26.12 -1.57
C ARG A 226 -10.17 27.60 -1.25
N GLY A 227 -9.15 28.23 -1.85
CA GLY A 227 -8.83 29.65 -1.64
C GLY A 227 -8.03 29.94 -0.37
N SER A 228 -7.74 28.95 0.47
CA SER A 228 -6.76 29.12 1.54
C SER A 228 -5.32 29.13 0.99
N PRO A 229 -4.36 29.81 1.66
CA PRO A 229 -2.97 29.86 1.20
C PRO A 229 -2.33 28.47 1.12
N ILE A 230 -1.50 28.27 0.09
CA ILE A 230 -0.64 27.09 -0.07
C ILE A 230 0.59 27.22 0.82
N ASN A 231 0.99 26.12 1.44
CA ASN A 231 2.19 26.05 2.24
C ASN A 231 3.44 25.85 1.39
N LYS A 232 4.33 26.84 1.37
CA LYS A 232 5.56 26.79 0.58
C LYS A 232 6.47 25.65 1.04
N GLU A 233 6.65 25.48 2.34
CA GLU A 233 7.57 24.48 2.89
C GLU A 233 7.07 23.07 2.61
N GLY A 234 5.75 22.85 2.67
CA GLY A 234 5.13 21.60 2.24
C GLY A 234 5.39 21.29 0.76
N ILE A 235 5.32 22.29 -0.11
CA ILE A 235 5.66 22.12 -1.54
C ILE A 235 7.14 21.78 -1.73
N ASP A 236 8.02 22.55 -1.09
CA ASP A 236 9.47 22.35 -1.19
C ASP A 236 9.88 20.95 -0.69
N HIS A 237 9.25 20.46 0.40
CA HIS A 237 9.51 19.14 0.96
C HIS A 237 9.26 18.02 -0.06
N TYR A 238 8.04 17.92 -0.62
CA TYR A 238 7.74 16.83 -1.56
C TYR A 238 8.45 16.99 -2.90
N ASN A 239 8.81 18.22 -3.29
CA ASN A 239 9.71 18.44 -4.42
C ASN A 239 11.07 17.77 -4.18
N ASP A 240 11.70 18.00 -3.02
CA ASP A 240 13.00 17.40 -2.66
C ASP A 240 12.90 15.88 -2.44
N VAL A 241 11.76 15.37 -1.93
CA VAL A 241 11.48 13.92 -1.88
C VAL A 241 11.50 13.30 -3.27
N ILE A 242 10.72 13.85 -4.22
CA ILE A 242 10.64 13.35 -5.59
C ILE A 242 12.00 13.43 -6.30
N ASP A 243 12.68 14.57 -6.17
CA ASP A 243 14.00 14.76 -6.77
C ASP A 243 15.03 13.77 -6.18
N THR A 244 14.93 13.47 -4.88
CA THR A 244 15.78 12.47 -4.24
C THR A 244 15.48 11.05 -4.75
N VAL A 245 14.20 10.67 -4.90
CA VAL A 245 13.82 9.36 -5.47
C VAL A 245 14.46 9.18 -6.85
N LEU A 246 14.32 10.18 -7.72
CA LEU A 246 14.88 10.16 -9.07
C LEU A 246 16.42 10.15 -9.07
N ALA A 247 17.06 10.92 -8.18
CA ALA A 247 18.52 10.97 -8.07
C ALA A 247 19.15 9.61 -7.71
N TYR A 248 18.42 8.76 -7.00
CA TYR A 248 18.83 7.38 -6.70
C TYR A 248 18.40 6.35 -7.77
N GLY A 249 17.86 6.80 -8.90
CA GLY A 249 17.41 5.93 -10.00
C GLY A 249 16.09 5.21 -9.75
N MET A 250 15.36 5.57 -8.69
CA MET A 250 14.07 4.99 -8.35
C MET A 250 12.92 5.78 -9.01
N LYS A 251 11.75 5.15 -9.09
CA LYS A 251 10.52 5.77 -9.63
C LYS A 251 9.60 6.23 -8.50
N PRO A 252 9.14 7.50 -8.50
CA PRO A 252 8.14 7.96 -7.54
C PRO A 252 6.75 7.44 -7.94
N VAL A 253 6.02 6.91 -6.97
CA VAL A 253 4.61 6.48 -7.12
C VAL A 253 3.82 7.18 -6.03
N VAL A 254 2.82 7.99 -6.41
CA VAL A 254 2.23 8.97 -5.48
C VAL A 254 0.75 8.70 -5.23
N THR A 255 0.37 8.66 -3.96
CA THR A 255 -1.02 8.68 -3.53
C THR A 255 -1.42 10.07 -3.01
N LEU A 256 -2.51 10.64 -3.54
CA LEU A 256 -2.96 11.99 -3.16
C LEU A 256 -3.66 12.03 -1.78
N HIS A 257 -4.40 10.98 -1.43
CA HIS A 257 -5.10 10.88 -0.15
C HIS A 257 -4.87 9.51 0.49
N HIS A 258 -4.32 9.51 1.71
CA HIS A 258 -4.14 8.30 2.51
C HIS A 258 -4.68 8.56 3.93
N PHE A 259 -6.00 8.68 4.01
CA PHE A 259 -6.82 8.86 5.22
C PHE A 259 -6.59 10.13 6.03
N ASP A 260 -5.60 10.95 5.72
CA ASP A 260 -5.24 12.17 6.45
C ASP A 260 -6.02 13.40 5.95
N THR A 261 -7.35 13.24 5.84
CA THR A 261 -8.29 14.34 5.54
C THR A 261 -8.07 15.51 6.51
N PRO A 262 -7.92 16.77 6.06
CA PRO A 262 -7.78 17.92 6.94
C PRO A 262 -8.89 18.01 7.98
N ALA A 263 -8.56 18.39 9.21
CA ALA A 263 -9.50 18.43 10.33
C ALA A 263 -10.73 19.32 10.09
N TYR A 264 -10.65 20.26 9.15
CA TYR A 264 -11.78 21.08 8.71
C TYR A 264 -12.98 20.24 8.25
N PHE A 265 -12.74 19.15 7.52
CA PHE A 265 -13.81 18.33 6.95
C PHE A 265 -14.44 17.36 7.96
N GLN A 266 -13.95 17.32 9.21
CA GLN A 266 -14.33 16.32 10.21
C GLN A 266 -15.85 16.09 10.23
N SER A 267 -16.23 14.86 9.90
CA SER A 267 -17.61 14.39 9.92
C SER A 267 -17.88 13.52 11.15
N ASN A 268 -19.15 13.50 11.57
CA ASN A 268 -19.67 12.58 12.59
C ASN A 268 -20.41 11.38 11.96
N THR A 269 -20.70 11.44 10.66
CA THR A 269 -21.45 10.41 9.91
C THR A 269 -20.56 9.66 8.93
N SER A 270 -19.38 10.20 8.61
CA SER A 270 -18.38 9.56 7.76
C SER A 270 -17.07 9.32 8.52
N PHE A 271 -16.49 8.14 8.34
CA PHE A 271 -15.24 7.75 8.99
C PHE A 271 -14.03 8.50 8.42
N LEU A 272 -13.93 8.66 7.10
CA LEU A 272 -12.88 9.41 6.40
C LEU A 272 -13.29 10.85 6.05
N SER A 273 -14.52 11.24 6.44
CA SER A 273 -15.08 12.58 6.23
C SER A 273 -15.30 12.96 4.76
N PHE A 274 -15.63 11.96 3.93
CA PHE A 274 -15.90 12.15 2.50
C PHE A 274 -17.25 12.81 2.22
N ASP A 275 -18.17 12.79 3.19
CA ASP A 275 -19.53 13.34 3.05
C ASP A 275 -19.63 14.85 3.28
N HIS A 276 -18.51 15.53 3.58
CA HIS A 276 -18.53 16.98 3.78
C HIS A 276 -18.84 17.70 2.44
N PRO A 277 -19.79 18.66 2.40
CA PRO A 277 -20.21 19.31 1.14
C PRO A 277 -19.09 19.98 0.35
N GLU A 278 -18.07 20.49 1.04
CA GLU A 278 -16.90 21.16 0.45
C GLU A 278 -15.72 20.20 0.17
N PHE A 279 -15.87 18.89 0.44
CA PHE A 279 -14.77 17.92 0.32
C PHE A 279 -14.20 17.87 -1.11
N VAL A 280 -15.08 17.72 -2.10
CA VAL A 280 -14.66 17.58 -3.52
C VAL A 280 -13.94 18.83 -4.00
N ASP A 281 -14.45 20.02 -3.67
CA ASP A 281 -13.85 21.29 -4.09
C ASP A 281 -12.51 21.55 -3.39
N GLY A 282 -12.42 21.25 -2.08
CA GLY A 282 -11.16 21.34 -1.34
C GLY A 282 -10.12 20.36 -1.85
N PHE A 283 -10.52 19.11 -2.12
CA PHE A 283 -9.61 18.08 -2.61
C PHE A 283 -9.13 18.38 -4.03
N LEU A 284 -9.99 18.89 -4.90
CA LEU A 284 -9.59 19.34 -6.24
C LEU A 284 -8.60 20.51 -6.17
N TYR A 285 -8.83 21.49 -5.29
CA TYR A 285 -7.89 22.61 -5.07
C TYR A 285 -6.49 22.12 -4.66
N TYR A 286 -6.46 21.17 -3.74
CA TYR A 286 -5.25 20.50 -3.29
C TYR A 286 -4.57 19.70 -4.41
N ALA A 287 -5.30 18.80 -5.07
CA ALA A 287 -4.78 17.94 -6.12
C ALA A 287 -4.23 18.76 -7.30
N GLN A 288 -4.94 19.79 -7.76
CA GLN A 288 -4.46 20.68 -8.81
C GLN A 288 -3.15 21.39 -8.42
N THR A 289 -2.98 21.74 -7.13
CA THR A 289 -1.72 22.32 -6.64
C THR A 289 -0.60 21.31 -6.81
N ILE A 290 -0.73 20.12 -6.23
CA ILE A 290 0.26 19.03 -6.34
C ILE A 290 0.60 18.74 -7.80
N LEU A 291 -0.42 18.55 -8.63
CA LEU A 291 -0.23 18.11 -9.99
C LEU A 291 0.47 19.17 -10.84
N ALA A 292 0.22 20.46 -10.63
CA ALA A 292 0.99 21.49 -11.31
C ALA A 292 2.49 21.40 -10.96
N HIS A 293 2.81 21.11 -9.69
CA HIS A 293 4.18 21.08 -9.20
C HIS A 293 4.96 19.80 -9.58
N TYR A 294 4.30 18.64 -9.63
CA TYR A 294 4.99 17.34 -9.64
C TYR A 294 4.64 16.42 -10.82
N SER A 295 3.64 16.76 -11.63
CA SER A 295 3.22 15.91 -12.76
C SER A 295 4.30 15.73 -13.83
N ASP A 296 5.29 16.61 -13.88
CA ASP A 296 6.42 16.50 -14.79
C ASP A 296 7.28 15.27 -14.47
N ARG A 297 7.34 14.83 -13.20
CA ARG A 297 8.26 13.78 -12.71
C ARG A 297 7.58 12.50 -12.25
N VAL A 298 6.28 12.52 -11.96
CA VAL A 298 5.55 11.38 -11.42
C VAL A 298 4.71 10.69 -12.51
N GLY A 299 5.05 9.43 -12.79
CA GLY A 299 4.41 8.63 -13.85
C GLY A 299 3.29 7.69 -13.39
N THR A 300 3.02 7.58 -12.09
CA THR A 300 1.92 6.76 -11.57
C THR A 300 1.29 7.45 -10.35
N TRP A 301 -0.01 7.67 -10.44
CA TRP A 301 -0.82 8.34 -9.44
C TRP A 301 -1.95 7.47 -8.93
N TYR A 302 -2.18 7.54 -7.63
CA TYR A 302 -3.40 7.07 -6.98
C TYR A 302 -4.13 8.27 -6.39
N THR A 303 -5.43 8.43 -6.66
CA THR A 303 -6.18 9.52 -6.00
C THR A 303 -6.45 9.20 -4.54
N PHE A 304 -6.88 7.97 -4.24
CA PHE A 304 -7.25 7.53 -2.91
C PHE A 304 -6.61 6.19 -2.58
N ASN A 305 -6.10 6.06 -1.35
CA ASN A 305 -5.86 4.79 -0.68
C ASN A 305 -7.18 4.30 -0.08
N GLU A 306 -7.56 3.05 -0.35
CA GLU A 306 -8.58 2.29 0.38
C GLU A 306 -9.85 3.07 0.76
N PRO A 307 -10.50 3.83 -0.15
CA PRO A 307 -11.72 4.56 0.21
C PRO A 307 -12.88 3.63 0.56
N THR A 308 -12.75 2.34 0.24
CA THR A 308 -13.71 1.28 0.55
C THR A 308 -13.87 0.99 2.04
N ILE A 309 -12.88 1.35 2.87
CA ILE A 309 -12.94 1.23 4.34
C ILE A 309 -14.10 2.04 4.93
N GLU A 310 -14.50 3.13 4.27
CA GLU A 310 -15.61 3.97 4.71
C GLU A 310 -16.89 3.15 4.93
N ALA A 311 -17.30 2.39 3.91
CA ALA A 311 -18.49 1.57 3.99
C ALA A 311 -18.30 0.36 4.91
N ALA A 312 -17.09 -0.20 4.96
CA ALA A 312 -16.78 -1.32 5.86
C ALA A 312 -16.93 -0.96 7.34
N ILE A 313 -16.64 0.29 7.73
CA ILE A 313 -16.73 0.76 9.12
C ILE A 313 -18.12 1.34 9.43
N THR A 314 -18.69 2.13 8.53
CA THR A 314 -19.93 2.88 8.81
C THR A 314 -21.19 2.17 8.34
N GLY A 315 -21.06 1.18 7.44
CA GLY A 315 -22.16 0.63 6.67
C GLY A 315 -22.79 1.65 5.69
N ALA A 316 -22.13 2.77 5.39
CA ALA A 316 -22.64 3.77 4.46
C ALA A 316 -21.83 3.76 3.16
N TRP A 317 -22.50 3.47 2.04
CA TRP A 317 -21.89 3.51 0.71
C TRP A 317 -22.07 4.86 0.03
N GLN A 318 -23.00 5.70 0.47
CA GLN A 318 -23.24 7.04 -0.08
C GLN A 318 -21.98 7.92 -0.21
N PRO A 319 -21.04 7.95 0.75
CA PRO A 319 -19.85 8.79 0.62
C PRO A 319 -18.96 8.44 -0.59
N SER A 320 -19.08 7.23 -1.15
CA SER A 320 -18.34 6.81 -2.35
C SER A 320 -18.58 7.70 -3.57
N ARG A 321 -19.74 8.36 -3.66
CA ARG A 321 -20.02 9.30 -4.76
C ARG A 321 -19.07 10.49 -4.77
N PHE A 322 -18.72 11.03 -3.60
CA PHE A 322 -17.81 12.17 -3.50
C PHE A 322 -16.39 11.76 -3.88
N VAL A 323 -15.99 10.55 -3.51
CA VAL A 323 -14.71 9.95 -3.90
C VAL A 323 -14.63 9.75 -5.41
N LEU A 324 -15.65 9.15 -6.04
CA LEU A 324 -15.70 8.95 -7.50
C LEU A 324 -15.72 10.28 -8.27
N GLU A 325 -16.52 11.23 -7.81
CA GLU A 325 -16.58 12.58 -8.40
C GLU A 325 -15.22 13.29 -8.32
N ALA A 326 -14.59 13.28 -7.15
CA ALA A 326 -13.27 13.85 -6.95
C ALA A 326 -12.21 13.17 -7.82
N HIS A 327 -12.15 11.84 -7.82
CA HIS A 327 -11.24 11.07 -8.64
C HIS A 327 -11.39 11.42 -10.12
N ALA A 328 -12.61 11.37 -10.65
CA ALA A 328 -12.85 11.62 -12.05
C ALA A 328 -12.53 13.06 -12.44
N LYS A 329 -12.94 14.06 -11.64
CA LYS A 329 -12.60 15.47 -11.89
C LYS A 329 -11.09 15.70 -11.94
N ILE A 330 -10.32 15.07 -11.05
CA ILE A 330 -8.86 15.16 -11.03
C ILE A 330 -8.25 14.55 -12.30
N VAL A 331 -8.64 13.32 -12.64
CA VAL A 331 -8.08 12.60 -13.79
C VAL A 331 -8.44 13.29 -15.11
N ARG A 332 -9.68 13.76 -15.26
CA ARG A 332 -10.11 14.53 -16.43
C ARG A 332 -9.33 15.84 -16.53
N TRP A 333 -9.19 16.58 -15.44
CA TRP A 333 -8.38 17.80 -15.43
C TRP A 333 -6.91 17.54 -15.77
N TYR A 334 -6.32 16.46 -15.27
CA TYR A 334 -4.96 16.05 -15.63
C TYR A 334 -4.83 15.80 -17.15
N ARG A 335 -5.76 15.05 -17.74
CA ARG A 335 -5.71 14.70 -19.16
C ARG A 335 -6.02 15.89 -20.07
N ASP A 336 -7.03 16.69 -19.73
CA ASP A 336 -7.52 17.75 -20.60
C ASP A 336 -6.69 19.04 -20.48
N VAL A 337 -6.24 19.36 -19.26
CA VAL A 337 -5.56 20.62 -18.96
C VAL A 337 -4.06 20.43 -18.80
N ILE A 338 -3.60 19.48 -17.98
CA ILE A 338 -2.15 19.22 -17.87
C ILE A 338 -1.61 18.59 -19.16
N GLN A 339 -2.40 17.71 -19.78
CA GLN A 339 -2.05 16.93 -20.98
C GLN A 339 -0.83 16.03 -20.75
N GLY A 340 -0.76 15.45 -19.56
CA GLY A 340 0.30 14.50 -19.20
C GLY A 340 -0.04 13.06 -19.56
N ASP A 341 0.96 12.17 -19.45
CA ASP A 341 0.89 10.76 -19.84
C ASP A 341 0.95 9.77 -18.66
N ALA A 342 0.95 10.27 -17.41
CA ALA A 342 0.97 9.42 -16.23
C ALA A 342 -0.30 8.57 -16.11
N LEU A 343 -0.14 7.41 -15.47
CA LEU A 343 -1.22 6.46 -15.25
C LEU A 343 -1.94 6.72 -13.93
N TRP A 344 -3.25 6.51 -13.90
CA TRP A 344 -4.13 6.81 -12.77
C TRP A 344 -4.92 5.60 -12.28
N SER A 345 -5.12 5.49 -10.96
CA SER A 345 -6.05 4.53 -10.36
C SER A 345 -6.55 5.01 -8.99
N ILE A 346 -7.44 4.24 -8.38
CA ILE A 346 -7.73 4.18 -6.94
C ILE A 346 -7.19 2.85 -6.41
N LYS A 347 -6.72 2.81 -5.16
CA LYS A 347 -6.37 1.55 -4.48
C LYS A 347 -7.58 1.03 -3.71
N PHE A 348 -8.10 -0.14 -4.05
CA PHE A 348 -9.21 -0.76 -3.32
C PHE A 348 -8.72 -1.56 -2.11
N ASP A 349 -9.39 -1.40 -0.96
CA ASP A 349 -9.15 -2.25 0.20
C ASP A 349 -9.76 -3.64 -0.03
N LEU A 350 -8.92 -4.67 -0.04
CA LEU A 350 -9.34 -6.07 0.08
C LEU A 350 -8.88 -6.68 1.41
N SER A 351 -8.54 -5.85 2.41
CA SER A 351 -7.94 -6.26 3.67
C SER A 351 -8.93 -6.38 4.83
N GLY A 352 -10.05 -5.64 4.83
CA GLY A 352 -11.02 -5.62 5.94
C GLY A 352 -11.41 -7.02 6.46
N THR A 353 -12.13 -7.80 5.67
CA THR A 353 -12.36 -9.25 5.91
C THR A 353 -11.54 -10.14 4.98
N GLY A 354 -10.63 -9.55 4.20
CA GLY A 354 -9.94 -10.24 3.13
C GLY A 354 -10.74 -10.30 1.83
N PHE A 355 -10.05 -10.63 0.73
CA PHE A 355 -10.74 -10.97 -0.52
C PHE A 355 -11.64 -12.19 -0.31
N ALA A 356 -12.87 -12.12 -0.82
CA ALA A 356 -13.86 -13.17 -0.63
C ALA A 356 -13.65 -14.31 -1.62
N LEU A 357 -13.29 -15.48 -1.10
CA LEU A 357 -13.19 -16.74 -1.82
C LEU A 357 -14.43 -17.60 -1.55
N PRO A 358 -14.87 -18.47 -2.47
CA PRO A 358 -15.91 -19.46 -2.16
C PRO A 358 -15.37 -20.50 -1.17
N LEU A 359 -16.19 -20.88 -0.17
CA LEU A 359 -15.83 -21.95 0.77
C LEU A 359 -15.62 -23.29 0.06
N ASP A 360 -16.51 -23.63 -0.87
CA ASP A 360 -16.31 -24.70 -1.84
C ASP A 360 -16.46 -24.16 -3.27
N PRO A 361 -15.39 -24.10 -4.08
CA PRO A 361 -15.48 -23.69 -5.50
C PRO A 361 -16.26 -24.69 -6.37
N GLY A 362 -16.65 -25.86 -5.85
CA GLY A 362 -17.59 -26.78 -6.48
C GLY A 362 -19.07 -26.48 -6.18
N ASN A 363 -19.35 -25.58 -5.23
CA ASN A 363 -20.69 -25.22 -4.81
C ASN A 363 -21.11 -23.85 -5.37
N ALA A 364 -22.17 -23.83 -6.19
CA ALA A 364 -22.66 -22.61 -6.83
C ALA A 364 -23.12 -21.54 -5.82
N SER A 365 -23.70 -21.93 -4.67
CA SER A 365 -24.12 -20.98 -3.63
C SER A 365 -22.93 -20.30 -2.95
N ASP A 366 -21.82 -21.02 -2.75
CA ASP A 366 -20.61 -20.45 -2.14
C ASP A 366 -19.90 -19.51 -3.12
N ILE A 367 -19.91 -19.84 -4.42
CA ILE A 367 -19.47 -18.93 -5.48
C ILE A 367 -20.31 -17.66 -5.46
N ALA A 368 -21.64 -17.77 -5.43
CA ALA A 368 -22.54 -16.62 -5.37
C ALA A 368 -22.30 -15.76 -4.11
N ALA A 369 -22.06 -16.39 -2.96
CA ALA A 369 -21.73 -15.69 -1.72
C ALA A 369 -20.40 -14.92 -1.82
N SER A 370 -19.36 -15.53 -2.41
CA SER A 370 -18.08 -14.86 -2.62
C SER A 370 -18.18 -13.65 -3.55
N ILE A 371 -18.94 -13.78 -4.65
CA ILE A 371 -19.20 -12.68 -5.59
C ILE A 371 -19.95 -11.57 -4.88
N ARG A 372 -21.06 -11.90 -4.19
CA ARG A 372 -21.86 -10.96 -3.43
C ARG A 372 -21.01 -10.20 -2.41
N ARG A 373 -20.14 -10.90 -1.66
CA ARG A 373 -19.26 -10.21 -0.71
C ARG A 373 -18.33 -9.22 -1.42
N ASN A 374 -17.67 -9.63 -2.50
CA ASN A 374 -16.79 -8.75 -3.27
C ASN A 374 -17.55 -7.55 -3.87
N GLU A 375 -18.83 -7.71 -4.25
CA GLU A 375 -19.68 -6.60 -4.67
C GLU A 375 -19.87 -5.54 -3.57
N PHE A 376 -20.12 -5.98 -2.33
CA PHE A 376 -20.27 -5.11 -1.16
C PHE A 376 -18.95 -4.43 -0.74
N THR A 377 -17.81 -5.05 -1.04
CA THR A 377 -16.48 -4.52 -0.70
C THR A 377 -15.93 -3.58 -1.77
N ILE A 378 -15.93 -3.97 -3.05
CA ILE A 378 -15.29 -3.21 -4.13
C ILE A 378 -16.22 -2.89 -5.31
N GLY A 379 -17.30 -3.66 -5.51
CA GLY A 379 -18.12 -3.56 -6.72
C GLY A 379 -18.77 -2.19 -6.92
N TYR A 380 -19.13 -1.51 -5.84
CA TYR A 380 -19.75 -0.17 -5.90
C TYR A 380 -18.80 0.95 -6.36
N PHE A 381 -17.49 0.74 -6.28
CA PHE A 381 -16.52 1.62 -6.94
C PHE A 381 -16.06 1.07 -8.29
N ALA A 382 -15.78 -0.23 -8.36
CA ALA A 382 -15.15 -0.84 -9.52
C ALA A 382 -16.07 -0.87 -10.76
N ARG A 383 -17.38 -1.09 -10.57
CA ARG A 383 -18.32 -1.12 -11.71
C ARG A 383 -18.44 0.24 -12.42
N PRO A 384 -18.63 1.37 -11.70
CA PRO A 384 -18.59 2.69 -12.35
C PRO A 384 -17.28 3.00 -13.08
N LEU A 385 -16.14 2.62 -12.50
CA LEU A 385 -14.82 2.98 -13.02
C LEU A 385 -14.39 2.16 -14.25
N PHE A 386 -14.62 0.84 -14.22
CA PHE A 386 -14.08 -0.09 -15.22
C PHE A 386 -15.12 -0.59 -16.21
N LEU A 387 -16.40 -0.60 -15.84
CA LEU A 387 -17.49 -1.10 -16.68
C LEU A 387 -18.40 0.04 -17.19
N GLY A 388 -18.34 1.22 -16.59
CA GLY A 388 -19.29 2.30 -16.87
C GLY A 388 -20.72 1.94 -16.44
N GLU A 389 -20.85 1.04 -15.48
CA GLU A 389 -22.13 0.52 -14.99
C GLU A 389 -22.42 1.07 -13.59
N ASN A 390 -23.70 1.12 -13.22
CA ASN A 390 -24.11 1.49 -11.86
C ASN A 390 -23.61 0.46 -10.83
N VAL A 391 -23.73 0.79 -9.54
CA VAL A 391 -23.39 -0.09 -8.42
C VAL A 391 -24.07 -1.47 -8.55
N PRO A 392 -23.53 -2.53 -7.93
CA PRO A 392 -24.08 -3.88 -8.07
C PRO A 392 -25.55 -3.96 -7.65
N GLN A 393 -26.35 -4.71 -8.42
CA GLN A 393 -27.78 -4.89 -8.14
C GLN A 393 -28.02 -5.50 -6.76
N SER A 394 -27.13 -6.40 -6.32
CA SER A 394 -27.17 -7.01 -4.99
C SER A 394 -27.14 -5.98 -3.84
N LEU A 395 -26.40 -4.87 -3.98
CA LEU A 395 -26.42 -3.77 -3.00
C LEU A 395 -27.74 -3.02 -3.09
N ILE A 396 -28.19 -2.66 -4.30
CA ILE A 396 -29.42 -1.90 -4.51
C ILE A 396 -30.61 -2.63 -3.87
N ASP A 397 -30.74 -3.92 -4.16
CA ASP A 397 -31.84 -4.76 -3.67
C ASP A 397 -31.81 -4.94 -2.14
N THR A 398 -30.64 -4.80 -1.52
CA THR A 398 -30.46 -5.06 -0.08
C THR A 398 -30.51 -3.80 0.76
N VAL A 399 -29.80 -2.74 0.36
CA VAL A 399 -29.59 -1.55 1.19
C VAL A 399 -30.24 -0.28 0.63
N GLY A 400 -30.85 -0.35 -0.57
CA GLY A 400 -31.62 0.74 -1.17
C GLY A 400 -30.85 2.07 -1.19
N ASP A 401 -31.42 3.11 -0.60
CA ASP A 401 -30.87 4.47 -0.62
C ASP A 401 -29.56 4.65 0.18
N ARG A 402 -29.02 3.59 0.82
CA ARG A 402 -27.69 3.64 1.47
C ARG A 402 -26.53 3.50 0.47
N VAL A 403 -26.80 3.07 -0.75
CA VAL A 403 -25.84 3.04 -1.86
C VAL A 403 -26.20 4.13 -2.88
N PRO A 404 -25.21 4.80 -3.50
CA PRO A 404 -25.52 5.78 -4.54
C PRO A 404 -26.09 5.12 -5.80
N SER A 405 -26.87 5.89 -6.55
CA SER A 405 -27.23 5.57 -7.93
C SER A 405 -26.76 6.72 -8.82
N TYR A 406 -26.26 6.37 -10.00
CA TYR A 406 -25.65 7.33 -10.91
C TYR A 406 -26.48 7.57 -12.17
N THR A 407 -26.48 8.80 -12.66
CA THR A 407 -27.02 9.12 -13.99
C THR A 407 -26.06 8.67 -15.10
N ALA A 408 -26.51 8.72 -16.36
CA ALA A 408 -25.66 8.42 -17.50
C ALA A 408 -24.47 9.39 -17.60
N GLU A 409 -24.67 10.67 -17.28
CA GLU A 409 -23.64 11.71 -17.29
C GLU A 409 -22.60 11.48 -16.18
N GLU A 410 -23.03 11.06 -14.99
CA GLU A 410 -22.11 10.70 -13.90
C GLU A 410 -21.28 9.45 -14.27
N LEU A 411 -21.90 8.42 -14.84
CA LEU A 411 -21.18 7.22 -15.30
C LEU A 411 -20.19 7.54 -16.43
N GLU A 412 -20.53 8.43 -17.36
CA GLU A 412 -19.61 8.90 -18.40
C GLU A 412 -18.43 9.67 -17.81
N LEU A 413 -18.66 10.48 -16.77
CA LEU A 413 -17.60 11.17 -16.05
C LEU A 413 -16.59 10.18 -15.45
N PHE A 414 -17.07 9.12 -14.78
CA PHE A 414 -16.24 8.13 -14.08
C PHE A 414 -15.58 7.10 -14.98
N ASN A 415 -16.26 6.64 -16.03
CA ASN A 415 -15.80 5.52 -16.84
C ASN A 415 -14.45 5.85 -17.51
N GLY A 416 -13.47 4.95 -17.34
CA GLY A 416 -12.15 5.10 -17.94
C GLY A 416 -11.25 6.14 -17.26
N THR A 417 -11.57 6.60 -16.04
CA THR A 417 -10.65 7.42 -15.24
C THR A 417 -9.67 6.61 -14.40
N ALA A 418 -9.80 5.28 -14.39
CA ALA A 418 -8.79 4.36 -13.87
C ALA A 418 -8.12 3.58 -15.02
N ASP A 419 -6.82 3.79 -15.21
CA ASP A 419 -6.02 3.19 -16.29
C ASP A 419 -5.65 1.73 -16.01
N PHE A 420 -5.62 1.32 -14.75
CA PHE A 420 -5.31 -0.02 -14.28
C PHE A 420 -6.11 -0.32 -13.01
N PHE A 421 -6.27 -1.59 -12.65
CA PHE A 421 -6.94 -1.99 -11.42
C PHE A 421 -5.91 -2.06 -10.29
N ALA A 422 -6.12 -1.39 -9.17
CA ALA A 422 -5.18 -1.40 -8.06
C ALA A 422 -5.85 -1.76 -6.74
N PHE A 423 -5.21 -2.62 -5.96
CA PHE A 423 -5.79 -3.08 -4.71
C PHE A 423 -4.74 -3.45 -3.67
N ASP A 424 -5.16 -3.41 -2.42
CA ASP A 424 -4.36 -3.70 -1.25
C ASP A 424 -4.86 -5.03 -0.65
N ILE A 425 -3.97 -6.00 -0.44
CA ILE A 425 -4.33 -7.34 0.02
C ILE A 425 -3.40 -7.86 1.12
N TYR A 426 -4.00 -8.27 2.23
CA TYR A 426 -3.28 -8.78 3.39
C TYR A 426 -3.81 -10.13 3.87
N THR A 427 -5.10 -10.40 3.60
CA THR A 427 -5.83 -11.58 4.04
C THR A 427 -6.87 -11.99 3.01
N ALA A 428 -7.42 -13.19 3.15
CA ALA A 428 -8.55 -13.70 2.39
C ALA A 428 -9.44 -14.52 3.32
N SER A 429 -10.72 -14.58 3.03
CA SER A 429 -11.69 -15.39 3.77
C SER A 429 -12.60 -16.17 2.84
N TYR A 430 -13.19 -17.22 3.37
CA TYR A 430 -14.12 -18.08 2.66
C TYR A 430 -15.55 -17.70 2.98
N HIS A 431 -16.40 -17.72 1.96
CA HIS A 431 -17.79 -17.33 2.06
C HIS A 431 -18.73 -18.44 1.59
N SER A 432 -19.85 -18.58 2.30
CA SER A 432 -20.95 -19.45 1.94
C SER A 432 -22.30 -18.74 2.09
N GLU A 433 -23.33 -19.28 1.45
CA GLU A 433 -24.68 -18.77 1.57
C GLU A 433 -25.22 -18.94 3.01
N PRO A 434 -25.94 -17.95 3.56
CA PRO A 434 -26.58 -18.09 4.86
C PRO A 434 -27.74 -19.09 4.83
N GLU A 435 -28.08 -19.65 5.98
CA GLU A 435 -29.29 -20.47 6.11
C GLU A 435 -30.53 -19.65 5.72
N GLY A 436 -31.38 -20.22 4.86
CA GLY A 436 -32.56 -19.54 4.31
C GLY A 436 -32.31 -18.71 3.04
N GLY A 437 -31.06 -18.54 2.61
CA GLY A 437 -30.69 -17.85 1.37
C GLY A 437 -30.50 -16.34 1.51
N PHE A 438 -29.97 -15.71 0.46
CA PHE A 438 -29.64 -14.28 0.46
C PHE A 438 -30.86 -13.38 0.67
N GLU A 439 -31.99 -13.71 0.03
CA GLU A 439 -33.21 -12.89 0.05
C GLU A 439 -33.87 -12.90 1.44
N ALA A 440 -33.85 -14.04 2.13
CA ALA A 440 -34.38 -14.14 3.49
C ALA A 440 -33.56 -13.28 4.47
N CYS A 441 -32.23 -13.32 4.35
CA CYS A 441 -31.34 -12.45 5.12
C CYS A 441 -31.53 -10.97 4.76
N ALA A 442 -31.61 -10.63 3.48
CA ALA A 442 -31.75 -9.24 3.02
C ALA A 442 -33.09 -8.62 3.42
N ALA A 443 -34.14 -9.44 3.61
CA ALA A 443 -35.45 -8.98 4.07
C ALA A 443 -35.51 -8.66 5.58
N ASP A 444 -34.49 -9.06 6.35
CA ASP A 444 -34.39 -8.81 7.79
C ASP A 444 -33.16 -7.95 8.10
N ALA A 445 -33.36 -6.64 8.24
CA ALA A 445 -32.28 -5.69 8.53
C ALA A 445 -31.64 -5.90 9.93
N GLU A 446 -32.26 -6.68 10.80
CA GLU A 446 -31.72 -7.05 12.12
C GLU A 446 -30.98 -8.39 12.09
N HIS A 447 -30.96 -9.08 10.94
CA HIS A 447 -30.24 -10.34 10.78
C HIS A 447 -28.73 -10.11 11.02
N PRO A 448 -28.02 -10.96 11.76
CA PRO A 448 -26.61 -10.73 12.14
C PRO A 448 -25.63 -10.72 10.96
N LEU A 449 -26.04 -11.24 9.81
CA LEU A 449 -25.26 -11.22 8.57
C LEU A 449 -25.68 -10.10 7.61
N TYR A 450 -26.72 -9.31 7.93
CA TYR A 450 -27.10 -8.15 7.13
C TYR A 450 -26.02 -7.05 7.28
N PRO A 451 -25.68 -6.32 6.20
CA PRO A 451 -26.27 -6.38 4.85
C PRO A 451 -25.55 -7.30 3.84
N GLU A 452 -24.33 -7.75 4.12
CA GLU A 452 -23.58 -8.60 3.20
C GLU A 452 -24.29 -9.92 2.89
N CYS A 453 -25.02 -10.46 3.87
CA CYS A 453 -25.73 -11.73 3.80
C CYS A 453 -24.84 -12.88 3.34
N THR A 454 -23.66 -13.01 3.94
CA THR A 454 -22.74 -14.13 3.71
C THR A 454 -22.23 -14.66 5.03
N VAL A 455 -22.06 -15.98 5.15
CA VAL A 455 -21.33 -16.58 6.26
C VAL A 455 -19.86 -16.49 5.92
N THR A 456 -19.06 -15.90 6.82
CA THR A 456 -17.61 -15.73 6.62
C THR A 456 -16.85 -16.67 7.54
N THR A 457 -15.84 -17.34 7.02
CA THR A 457 -14.90 -18.15 7.81
C THR A 457 -13.49 -18.02 7.25
N THR A 458 -12.49 -17.95 8.12
CA THR A 458 -11.08 -18.06 7.72
C THR A 458 -10.59 -19.51 7.80
N SER A 459 -11.43 -20.44 8.28
CA SER A 459 -11.11 -21.85 8.41
C SER A 459 -11.76 -22.71 7.33
N ARG A 460 -11.00 -23.69 6.81
CA ARG A 460 -11.50 -24.74 5.91
C ARG A 460 -11.00 -26.11 6.41
N GLY A 461 -11.91 -27.04 6.65
CA GLY A 461 -11.56 -28.37 7.16
C GLY A 461 -10.97 -28.38 8.58
N GLY A 462 -11.28 -27.37 9.39
CA GLY A 462 -10.79 -27.24 10.78
C GLY A 462 -9.43 -26.57 10.93
N TRP A 463 -8.87 -26.03 9.85
CA TRP A 463 -7.60 -25.29 9.84
C TRP A 463 -7.80 -23.88 9.32
N GLU A 464 -7.09 -22.90 9.88
CA GLU A 464 -7.02 -21.55 9.33
C GLU A 464 -6.43 -21.54 7.92
N ALA A 465 -6.84 -20.58 7.10
CA ALA A 465 -6.44 -20.47 5.70
C ALA A 465 -4.92 -20.30 5.54
N ASN A 466 -4.25 -19.68 6.52
CA ASN A 466 -2.80 -19.51 6.57
C ASN A 466 -2.32 -19.19 7.99
N PHE A 467 -1.01 -19.02 8.17
CA PHE A 467 -0.44 -18.52 9.42
C PHE A 467 -0.81 -17.05 9.69
N HIS A 468 -0.80 -16.68 10.97
CA HIS A 468 -1.07 -15.31 11.43
C HIS A 468 0.24 -14.55 11.61
N GLY A 469 0.18 -13.23 11.36
CA GLY A 469 1.21 -12.31 11.80
C GLY A 469 0.98 -11.85 13.24
N ASN A 470 1.30 -10.59 13.53
CA ASN A 470 0.96 -9.93 14.80
C ASN A 470 -0.51 -9.48 14.89
N VAL A 471 -1.28 -9.66 13.81
CA VAL A 471 -2.71 -9.35 13.73
C VAL A 471 -3.53 -10.63 13.79
N ASP A 472 -4.71 -10.56 14.40
CA ASP A 472 -5.59 -11.72 14.60
C ASP A 472 -6.42 -12.05 13.34
N ARG A 473 -5.71 -12.31 12.24
CA ARG A 473 -6.26 -12.76 10.96
C ARG A 473 -5.15 -13.49 10.17
N PRO A 474 -5.47 -14.57 9.44
CA PRO A 474 -4.47 -15.27 8.65
C PRO A 474 -4.00 -14.40 7.48
N ALA A 475 -2.73 -14.53 7.13
CA ALA A 475 -2.21 -13.91 5.91
C ALA A 475 -2.91 -14.48 4.67
N VAL A 476 -2.96 -13.71 3.57
CA VAL A 476 -3.50 -14.23 2.31
C VAL A 476 -2.74 -15.51 1.91
N PRO A 477 -3.44 -16.64 1.67
CA PRO A 477 -2.77 -17.87 1.29
C PRO A 477 -2.22 -17.74 -0.14
N ALA A 478 -0.93 -18.03 -0.32
CA ALA A 478 -0.28 -17.92 -1.63
C ALA A 478 -1.03 -18.71 -2.71
N GLU A 479 -1.52 -19.91 -2.37
CA GLU A 479 -2.29 -20.79 -3.27
C GLU A 479 -3.53 -20.14 -3.90
N HIS A 480 -4.08 -19.08 -3.30
CA HIS A 480 -5.24 -18.38 -3.83
C HIS A 480 -4.89 -17.13 -4.64
N VAL A 481 -3.63 -16.67 -4.62
CA VAL A 481 -3.21 -15.42 -5.30
C VAL A 481 -3.55 -15.45 -6.79
N ARG A 482 -3.31 -16.58 -7.47
CA ARG A 482 -3.66 -16.75 -8.89
C ARG A 482 -5.16 -16.65 -9.14
N ALA A 483 -5.98 -17.28 -8.30
CA ALA A 483 -7.44 -17.23 -8.43
C ALA A 483 -7.98 -15.81 -8.21
N ILE A 484 -7.43 -15.10 -7.23
CA ILE A 484 -7.79 -13.70 -6.92
C ILE A 484 -7.46 -12.80 -8.12
N LEU A 485 -6.23 -12.89 -8.62
CA LEU A 485 -5.78 -12.13 -9.78
C LEU A 485 -6.59 -12.45 -11.04
N GLY A 486 -6.87 -13.73 -11.28
CA GLY A 486 -7.71 -14.19 -12.38
C GLY A 486 -9.15 -13.66 -12.29
N PHE A 487 -9.76 -13.67 -11.11
CA PHE A 487 -11.09 -13.11 -10.88
C PHE A 487 -11.11 -11.61 -11.18
N LEU A 488 -10.18 -10.84 -10.62
CA LEU A 488 -10.12 -9.39 -10.82
C LEU A 488 -9.87 -9.04 -12.30
N HIS A 489 -8.98 -9.78 -12.97
CA HIS A 489 -8.67 -9.59 -14.38
C HIS A 489 -9.89 -9.84 -15.29
N ALA A 490 -10.66 -10.88 -15.00
CA ALA A 490 -11.86 -11.23 -15.76
C ALA A 490 -13.04 -10.30 -15.46
N THR A 491 -13.20 -9.87 -14.21
CA THR A 491 -14.37 -9.11 -13.76
C THR A 491 -14.25 -7.61 -14.07
N TYR A 492 -13.04 -7.05 -13.97
CA TYR A 492 -12.77 -5.63 -14.18
C TYR A 492 -11.67 -5.44 -15.23
N PRO A 493 -11.96 -5.74 -16.51
CA PRO A 493 -10.96 -5.73 -17.57
C PRO A 493 -10.43 -4.32 -17.80
N THR A 494 -9.11 -4.19 -17.86
CA THR A 494 -8.43 -2.93 -18.17
C THR A 494 -7.12 -3.18 -18.93
N LYS A 495 -6.77 -2.24 -19.83
CA LYS A 495 -5.55 -2.35 -20.64
C LYS A 495 -4.28 -2.14 -19.81
N GLY A 496 -4.34 -1.35 -18.74
CA GLY A 496 -3.18 -1.11 -17.87
C GLY A 496 -2.88 -2.24 -16.89
N GLY A 497 -3.67 -3.31 -16.90
CA GLY A 497 -3.46 -4.49 -16.06
C GLY A 497 -3.81 -4.26 -14.59
N ILE A 498 -3.20 -5.06 -13.72
CA ILE A 498 -3.47 -5.12 -12.29
C ILE A 498 -2.22 -4.71 -11.51
N THR A 499 -2.38 -3.90 -10.47
CA THR A 499 -1.34 -3.58 -9.50
C THR A 499 -1.75 -4.02 -8.10
N ILE A 500 -0.90 -4.80 -7.45
CA ILE A 500 -1.04 -5.11 -6.02
C ILE A 500 -0.38 -3.95 -5.27
N ALA A 501 -1.18 -2.93 -4.97
CA ALA A 501 -0.68 -1.64 -4.53
C ALA A 501 -0.15 -1.66 -3.09
N GLU A 502 -0.62 -2.61 -2.27
CA GLU A 502 -0.04 -2.94 -0.97
C GLU A 502 -0.27 -4.42 -0.64
N PHE A 503 0.73 -5.07 -0.04
CA PHE A 503 0.61 -6.38 0.60
C PHE A 503 1.76 -6.57 1.59
N GLY A 504 1.51 -7.20 2.73
CA GLY A 504 2.52 -7.33 3.76
C GLY A 504 2.10 -8.17 4.94
N LEU A 505 3.03 -8.39 5.86
CA LEU A 505 2.80 -9.15 7.08
C LEU A 505 3.55 -8.50 8.25
N PRO A 506 2.87 -8.17 9.37
CA PRO A 506 3.55 -7.78 10.58
C PRO A 506 4.04 -9.05 11.29
N ALA A 507 5.34 -9.18 11.51
CA ALA A 507 5.90 -10.36 12.16
C ALA A 507 5.38 -10.48 13.61
N PHE A 508 4.93 -11.67 14.00
CA PHE A 508 4.34 -11.94 15.32
C PHE A 508 5.29 -11.51 16.44
N ILE A 509 4.79 -10.74 17.41
CA ILE A 509 5.52 -10.22 18.58
C ILE A 509 6.86 -9.51 18.27
N ALA A 510 7.04 -9.01 17.04
CA ALA A 510 8.28 -8.39 16.61
C ALA A 510 8.67 -7.17 17.45
N SER A 511 7.72 -6.44 18.03
CA SER A 511 7.99 -5.32 18.94
C SER A 511 8.77 -5.72 20.21
N ASN A 512 8.67 -6.97 20.64
CA ASN A 512 9.33 -7.50 21.84
C ASN A 512 10.64 -8.22 21.52
N MET A 513 11.02 -8.31 20.25
CA MET A 513 12.23 -9.02 19.82
C MET A 513 13.47 -8.12 19.87
N SER A 514 14.65 -8.74 20.02
CA SER A 514 15.92 -8.03 19.83
C SER A 514 16.11 -7.69 18.35
N VAL A 515 16.91 -6.66 18.06
CA VAL A 515 17.29 -6.32 16.67
C VAL A 515 17.88 -7.54 15.94
N HIS A 516 18.65 -8.38 16.62
CA HIS A 516 19.21 -9.60 16.02
C HIS A 516 18.12 -10.59 15.57
N HIS A 517 17.07 -10.79 16.38
CA HIS A 517 15.95 -11.64 16.01
C HIS A 517 15.09 -11.02 14.90
N ILE A 518 14.70 -9.75 15.02
CA ILE A 518 13.86 -9.07 14.01
C ILE A 518 14.55 -9.07 12.63
N ARG A 519 15.87 -8.87 12.60
CA ARG A 519 16.64 -8.87 11.34
C ARG A 519 16.62 -10.21 10.62
N SER A 520 16.42 -11.31 11.35
CA SER A 520 16.48 -12.67 10.81
C SER A 520 15.12 -13.37 10.75
N ASP A 521 14.03 -12.66 11.07
CA ASP A 521 12.66 -13.18 11.04
C ASP A 521 12.32 -13.79 9.68
N LEU A 522 11.73 -14.98 9.71
CA LEU A 522 11.36 -15.73 8.52
C LEU A 522 9.92 -15.44 8.08
N ALA A 523 9.03 -15.04 8.98
CA ALA A 523 7.60 -14.96 8.70
C ALA A 523 7.29 -14.02 7.51
N GLN A 524 7.92 -12.84 7.47
CA GLN A 524 7.76 -11.95 6.31
C GLN A 524 8.27 -12.56 5.01
N SER A 525 9.37 -13.31 5.04
CA SER A 525 9.96 -13.90 3.84
C SER A 525 9.14 -15.10 3.34
N GLU A 526 8.62 -15.90 4.27
CA GLU A 526 7.68 -17.00 4.02
C GLU A 526 6.31 -16.51 3.54
N PHE A 527 5.99 -15.24 3.76
CA PHE A 527 4.85 -14.58 3.12
C PHE A 527 5.18 -14.08 1.71
N TYR A 528 6.21 -13.23 1.58
CA TYR A 528 6.53 -12.55 0.33
C TYR A 528 6.91 -13.51 -0.79
N VAL A 529 7.81 -14.47 -0.53
CA VAL A 529 8.40 -15.29 -1.61
C VAL A 529 7.38 -16.22 -2.27
N PRO A 530 6.55 -16.99 -1.53
CA PRO A 530 5.47 -17.77 -2.14
C PRO A 530 4.43 -16.90 -2.86
N PHE A 531 4.09 -15.73 -2.31
CA PHE A 531 3.18 -14.80 -2.96
C PHE A 531 3.72 -14.32 -4.32
N LEU A 532 4.99 -13.89 -4.36
CA LEU A 532 5.67 -13.47 -5.59
C LEU A 532 5.73 -14.60 -6.63
N ASN A 533 5.97 -15.84 -6.20
CA ASN A 533 5.94 -17.02 -7.08
C ASN A 533 4.57 -17.20 -7.74
N GLU A 534 3.48 -17.00 -7.00
CA GLU A 534 2.13 -17.13 -7.56
C GLU A 534 1.74 -15.95 -8.46
N VAL A 535 2.24 -14.74 -8.22
CA VAL A 535 2.13 -13.63 -9.18
C VAL A 535 2.87 -13.96 -10.48
N LEU A 536 4.10 -14.50 -10.37
CA LEU A 536 4.90 -14.90 -11.53
C LEU A 536 4.18 -15.97 -12.35
N ASN A 537 3.57 -16.95 -11.68
CA ASN A 537 2.74 -17.99 -12.31
C ASN A 537 1.49 -17.41 -12.97
N ALA A 538 0.79 -16.47 -12.33
CA ALA A 538 -0.38 -15.81 -12.92
C ALA A 538 -0.04 -15.10 -14.25
N ILE A 539 1.11 -14.44 -14.32
CA ILE A 539 1.59 -13.78 -15.54
C ILE A 539 1.90 -14.81 -16.63
N ASN A 540 2.68 -15.84 -16.30
CA ASN A 540 3.29 -16.72 -17.30
C ASN A 540 2.37 -17.87 -17.75
N PHE A 541 1.48 -18.36 -16.88
CA PHE A 541 0.58 -19.48 -17.19
C PHE A 541 -0.85 -19.05 -17.45
N ASP A 542 -1.35 -18.07 -16.70
CA ASP A 542 -2.76 -17.66 -16.79
C ASP A 542 -2.99 -16.46 -17.72
N GLY A 543 -1.91 -15.81 -18.16
CA GLY A 543 -1.98 -14.63 -19.02
C GLY A 543 -2.52 -13.39 -18.30
N VAL A 544 -2.51 -13.36 -16.97
CA VAL A 544 -2.95 -12.19 -16.21
C VAL A 544 -1.95 -11.06 -16.40
N HIS A 545 -2.42 -9.92 -16.90
CA HIS A 545 -1.60 -8.73 -17.02
C HIS A 545 -1.40 -8.07 -15.64
N VAL A 546 -0.37 -8.48 -14.91
CA VAL A 546 0.06 -7.82 -13.66
C VAL A 546 1.11 -6.76 -13.99
N LYS A 547 0.76 -5.50 -13.77
CA LYS A 547 1.60 -4.31 -13.99
C LYS A 547 2.68 -4.16 -12.93
N GLY A 548 2.39 -4.53 -11.69
CA GLY A 548 3.33 -4.35 -10.60
C GLY A 548 2.80 -4.69 -9.22
N LEU A 549 3.67 -4.61 -8.22
CA LEU A 549 3.31 -4.82 -6.83
C LEU A 549 4.23 -4.08 -5.85
N TYR A 550 3.69 -3.67 -4.71
CA TYR A 550 4.43 -2.89 -3.70
C TYR A 550 4.24 -3.49 -2.32
N GLY A 551 5.33 -3.82 -1.65
CA GLY A 551 5.27 -4.34 -0.28
C GLY A 551 4.88 -3.26 0.72
N TRP A 552 3.94 -3.55 1.62
CA TRP A 552 3.68 -2.75 2.81
C TRP A 552 4.48 -3.34 3.99
N ALA A 553 5.50 -2.67 4.52
CA ALA A 553 5.96 -1.32 4.19
C ALA A 553 7.48 -1.27 4.02
N TYR A 554 8.01 -0.16 3.50
CA TYR A 554 9.47 -0.01 3.39
C TYR A 554 10.17 0.17 4.75
N LEU A 555 9.44 0.56 5.78
CA LEU A 555 9.94 0.81 7.14
C LEU A 555 8.85 0.49 8.18
N ASP A 556 9.25 -0.05 9.32
CA ASP A 556 8.38 -0.15 10.49
C ASP A 556 7.86 1.26 10.82
N ASN A 557 6.58 1.42 11.09
CA ASN A 557 5.96 2.74 11.12
C ASN A 557 4.87 2.84 12.20
N TRP A 558 4.14 3.95 12.20
CA TRP A 558 2.96 4.15 13.04
C TRP A 558 1.72 3.54 12.36
N GLU A 559 1.18 2.46 12.92
CA GLU A 559 0.10 1.68 12.35
C GLU A 559 -1.25 2.08 13.00
N TRP A 560 -1.73 3.28 12.65
CA TRP A 560 -3.04 3.83 13.01
C TRP A 560 -3.36 3.83 14.51
N GLY A 561 -2.38 4.26 15.32
CA GLY A 561 -2.53 4.47 16.76
C GLY A 561 -1.50 3.74 17.62
N GLN A 562 -0.69 2.87 17.01
CA GLN A 562 0.27 2.01 17.70
C GLN A 562 1.52 1.75 16.86
N TYR A 563 2.54 1.17 17.49
CA TYR A 563 3.84 0.89 16.88
C TYR A 563 4.24 -0.60 16.95
N ASP A 564 3.38 -1.48 17.47
CA ASP A 564 3.70 -2.89 17.69
C ASP A 564 3.66 -3.73 16.41
N ASP A 565 2.81 -3.36 15.45
CA ASP A 565 2.72 -4.05 14.15
C ASP A 565 3.88 -3.68 13.22
N LYS A 566 4.89 -4.55 13.19
CA LYS A 566 6.14 -4.35 12.43
C LYS A 566 6.03 -4.86 10.98
N TYR A 567 5.31 -4.13 10.12
CA TYR A 567 5.18 -4.42 8.68
C TYR A 567 6.44 -4.13 7.85
N GLY A 568 7.36 -3.32 8.36
CA GLY A 568 8.50 -2.84 7.60
C GLY A 568 9.44 -3.96 7.19
N VAL A 569 9.96 -3.90 5.97
CA VAL A 569 11.16 -4.67 5.56
C VAL A 569 12.47 -4.04 6.05
N GLN A 570 12.37 -2.84 6.64
CA GLN A 570 13.39 -2.22 7.49
C GLN A 570 12.79 -1.94 8.86
N GLY A 571 13.61 -2.03 9.90
CA GLY A 571 13.25 -1.54 11.23
C GLY A 571 14.03 -0.27 11.55
N TYR A 572 13.68 0.37 12.68
CA TYR A 572 14.42 1.50 13.21
C TYR A 572 14.44 1.47 14.74
N ASN A 573 15.46 2.07 15.31
CA ASN A 573 15.51 2.35 16.74
C ASN A 573 14.64 3.58 17.02
N GLN A 574 13.56 3.44 17.80
CA GLN A 574 12.63 4.55 18.06
C GLN A 574 13.26 5.72 18.83
N THR A 575 14.36 5.50 19.55
CA THR A 575 15.10 6.55 20.27
C THR A 575 16.08 7.26 19.35
N THR A 576 16.96 6.52 18.66
CA THR A 576 18.04 7.12 17.84
C THR A 576 17.62 7.42 16.41
N GLN A 577 16.49 6.88 15.96
CA GLN A 577 15.98 6.92 14.58
C GLN A 577 16.89 6.20 13.56
N GLU A 578 17.89 5.43 14.01
CA GLU A 578 18.76 4.65 13.14
C GLU A 578 18.03 3.46 12.51
N ARG A 579 18.19 3.27 11.19
CA ARG A 579 17.54 2.21 10.41
C ARG A 579 18.39 0.95 10.35
N PHE A 580 17.75 -0.20 10.19
CA PHE A 580 18.39 -1.47 9.90
C PHE A 580 17.56 -2.31 8.93
N TYR A 581 18.20 -3.00 7.98
CA TYR A 581 17.50 -3.95 7.10
C TYR A 581 17.01 -5.18 7.85
N LYS A 582 15.85 -5.72 7.47
CA LYS A 582 15.44 -7.08 7.81
C LYS A 582 15.72 -8.01 6.63
N ARG A 583 15.78 -9.32 6.87
CA ARG A 583 15.96 -10.36 5.86
C ARG A 583 15.01 -10.19 4.66
N ALA A 584 13.74 -9.90 4.91
CA ALA A 584 12.68 -9.91 3.90
C ALA A 584 12.95 -8.99 2.69
N ILE A 585 13.63 -7.85 2.87
CA ILE A 585 13.96 -6.98 1.73
C ILE A 585 14.91 -7.66 0.74
N PHE A 586 15.86 -8.46 1.23
CA PHE A 586 16.82 -9.17 0.39
C PHE A 586 16.17 -10.35 -0.33
N ASP A 587 15.30 -11.08 0.37
CA ASP A 587 14.60 -12.23 -0.20
C ASP A 587 13.58 -11.78 -1.25
N TYR A 588 12.84 -10.70 -0.99
CA TYR A 588 11.95 -10.07 -1.97
C TYR A 588 12.74 -9.54 -3.17
N ALA A 589 13.71 -8.65 -2.95
CA ALA A 589 14.44 -8.00 -4.04
C ALA A 589 15.20 -9.01 -4.88
N GLY A 590 15.83 -10.00 -4.23
CA GLY A 590 16.52 -11.10 -4.89
C GLY A 590 15.59 -11.93 -5.77
N PHE A 591 14.42 -12.31 -5.26
CA PHE A 591 13.43 -13.06 -6.04
C PHE A 591 12.99 -12.29 -7.28
N VAL A 592 12.62 -11.01 -7.14
CA VAL A 592 12.18 -10.21 -8.29
C VAL A 592 13.31 -10.05 -9.29
N GLN A 593 14.51 -9.66 -8.86
CA GLN A 593 15.67 -9.44 -9.75
C GLN A 593 16.06 -10.69 -10.53
N GLU A 594 16.07 -11.87 -9.91
CA GLU A 594 16.36 -13.14 -10.58
C GLU A 594 15.34 -13.48 -11.69
N HIS A 595 14.10 -13.04 -11.49
CA HIS A 595 12.99 -13.32 -12.39
C HIS A 595 12.59 -12.11 -13.26
N MET A 596 13.35 -11.02 -13.33
CA MET A 596 13.09 -9.95 -14.29
C MET A 596 13.55 -10.35 -15.70
N GLU A 597 12.78 -10.02 -16.74
CA GLU A 597 13.26 -10.06 -18.12
C GLU A 597 14.48 -9.14 -18.32
N SER A 598 15.51 -9.67 -18.98
CA SER A 598 16.76 -8.94 -19.33
C SER A 598 16.55 -7.96 -20.47
#